data_AF-A0A7C5BX33-F1
#
_entry.id   AF-A0A7C5BX33-F1
#
_cell.length_a   1.000
_cell.length_b   1.000
_cell.length_c   1.000
_cell.angle_alpha   90.00
_cell.angle_beta   90.00
_cell.angle_gamma   90.00
#
_symmetry.space_group_name_H-M   'P 1'
#
loop_
_entity.id
_entity.type
_entity.pdbx_description
1 polymer ?
#
loop_
_entity_poly.entity_id
_entity_poly.type
_entity_poly.pdbx_seq_one_letter_code
_entity_poly.pdbx_strand_id
1 'polypeptide(L)'
;MSRWRSKHESDELVFAVCERFLRGERASSIADWVKKAFDRPDFQRTQIYPLLGEGIRRQFFQLFPPLNWVLAQEIKETYRVGRGMKDPDPVTVVDLAYRGQTTGDSLGSDLHTHLTTVAADVVVRLIEKVARAKSSGKGPTLASAAPQKDLEGLDSRTPGSLNQKQSGYVEVHLGLGGGRTAMMVARTLAHRLMAQKNLPKLVIHTLSAGGFLPSEPQKSPVSYFSYFDGLPCPLEYVALFSETVVSSDHFDLVRQNPSVRRVMERAEELDIVVTSLASAEDEHGLLRRYLQWLVDSGDLPAKSIEAMKDAGWIGDVQFRPYSQEGPIPDLCGVRAVTLLEIEDMVKWSAWVHQPSASSLPASAPQNS
;
A
#
# COMPACT_ATOMS: atom_id res chain seq x y z
N MET A 1 28.26 46.36 -22.17
CA MET A 1 27.04 46.44 -21.32
C MET A 1 27.04 45.26 -20.37
N SER A 2 26.93 45.52 -19.06
CA SER A 2 26.85 44.47 -18.04
C SER A 2 25.55 43.69 -18.21
N ARG A 3 25.62 42.36 -18.26
CA ARG A 3 24.43 41.49 -18.32
C ARG A 3 23.62 41.68 -17.04
N TRP A 4 22.33 42.01 -17.16
CA TRP A 4 21.42 42.18 -16.01
C TRP A 4 21.47 40.96 -15.08
N ARG A 5 21.49 41.19 -13.76
CA ARG A 5 21.46 40.16 -12.72
C ARG A 5 20.53 40.58 -11.59
N SER A 6 19.58 39.73 -11.23
CA SER A 6 18.61 39.97 -10.14
C SER A 6 19.26 40.30 -8.80
N LYS A 7 20.44 39.74 -8.50
CA LYS A 7 21.17 39.99 -7.24
C LYS A 7 21.61 41.44 -7.00
N HIS A 8 21.62 42.29 -8.05
CA HIS A 8 21.99 43.70 -7.92
C HIS A 8 20.78 44.62 -7.74
N GLU A 9 19.57 44.08 -7.82
CA GLU A 9 18.34 44.86 -7.66
C GLU A 9 18.07 45.15 -6.17
N SER A 10 17.43 46.29 -5.88
CA SER A 10 17.15 46.71 -4.51
C SER A 10 16.17 45.77 -3.81
N ASP A 11 16.24 45.73 -2.47
CA ASP A 11 15.29 44.96 -1.65
C ASP A 11 13.85 45.39 -1.91
N GLU A 12 13.60 46.70 -2.06
CA GLU A 12 12.29 47.27 -2.36
C GLU A 12 11.71 46.72 -3.68
N LEU A 13 12.50 46.67 -4.75
CA LEU A 13 12.05 46.15 -6.04
C LEU A 13 11.78 44.64 -5.97
N VAL A 14 12.70 43.89 -5.37
CA VAL A 14 12.57 42.44 -5.24
C VAL A 14 11.33 42.11 -4.40
N PHE A 15 11.15 42.76 -3.25
CA PHE A 15 10.00 42.56 -2.36
C PHE A 15 8.67 42.90 -3.05
N ALA A 16 8.58 44.05 -3.73
CA ALA A 16 7.36 44.46 -4.41
C ALA A 16 6.95 43.52 -5.56
N VAL A 17 7.93 42.97 -6.28
CA VAL A 17 7.67 41.94 -7.31
C VAL A 17 7.15 40.65 -6.67
N CYS A 18 7.73 40.23 -5.55
CA CYS A 18 7.29 39.04 -4.82
C CYS A 18 5.87 39.21 -4.27
N GLU A 19 5.58 40.35 -3.63
CA GLU A 19 4.26 40.64 -3.07
C GLU A 19 3.15 40.58 -4.14
N ARG A 20 3.34 41.27 -5.27
CA ARG A 20 2.35 41.27 -6.36
C ARG A 20 2.17 39.90 -6.99
N PHE A 21 3.25 39.12 -7.11
CA PHE A 21 3.17 37.75 -7.59
C PHE A 21 2.34 36.88 -6.64
N LEU A 22 2.55 37.00 -5.33
CA LEU A 22 1.79 36.29 -4.30
C LEU A 22 0.30 36.70 -4.26
N ARG A 23 -0.04 37.92 -4.68
CA ARG A 23 -1.43 38.37 -4.88
C ARG A 23 -2.10 37.80 -6.14
N GLY A 24 -1.39 37.00 -6.94
CA GLY A 24 -1.91 36.38 -8.15
C GLY A 24 -1.86 37.25 -9.40
N GLU A 25 -1.10 38.36 -9.39
CA GLU A 25 -0.92 39.18 -10.58
C GLU A 25 -0.08 38.46 -11.64
N ARG A 26 -0.43 38.66 -12.93
CA ARG A 26 0.32 38.07 -14.04
C ARG A 26 1.68 38.76 -14.20
N ALA A 27 2.72 37.99 -14.52
CA ALA A 27 4.08 38.50 -14.71
C ALA A 27 4.20 39.67 -15.73
N SER A 28 3.36 39.71 -16.77
CA SER A 28 3.31 40.84 -17.71
C SER A 28 2.80 42.12 -17.03
N SER A 29 1.75 42.02 -16.22
CA SER A 29 1.17 43.14 -15.49
C SER A 29 2.11 43.66 -14.41
N ILE A 30 2.83 42.76 -13.72
CA ILE A 30 3.86 43.15 -12.75
C ILE A 30 4.99 43.90 -13.45
N ALA A 31 5.47 43.41 -14.61
CA ALA A 31 6.53 44.08 -15.36
C ALA A 31 6.13 45.48 -15.85
N ASP A 32 4.91 45.64 -16.37
CA ASP A 32 4.40 46.95 -16.79
C ASP A 32 4.21 47.91 -15.61
N TRP A 33 3.85 47.39 -14.44
CA TRP A 33 3.81 48.17 -13.22
C TRP A 33 5.21 48.58 -12.75
N VAL A 34 6.19 47.66 -12.75
CA VAL A 34 7.59 47.95 -12.38
C VAL A 34 8.18 49.06 -13.26
N LYS A 35 7.93 49.02 -14.57
CA LYS A 35 8.38 50.07 -15.50
C LYS A 35 7.94 51.47 -15.05
N LYS A 36 6.71 51.58 -14.53
CA LYS A 36 6.11 52.85 -14.10
C LYS A 36 6.48 53.22 -12.66
N ALA A 37 6.42 52.27 -11.74
CA ALA A 37 6.57 52.51 -10.31
C ALA A 37 8.04 52.67 -9.87
N PHE A 38 8.97 52.05 -10.60
CA PHE A 38 10.40 52.09 -10.31
C PHE A 38 11.21 52.82 -11.40
N ASP A 39 10.55 53.47 -12.36
CA ASP A 39 11.19 54.15 -13.50
C ASP A 39 12.20 53.26 -14.25
N ARG A 40 11.78 52.02 -14.53
CA ARG A 40 12.60 50.98 -15.18
C ARG A 40 12.04 50.59 -16.55
N PRO A 41 12.13 51.45 -17.57
CA PRO A 41 11.57 51.16 -18.90
C PRO A 41 12.20 49.94 -19.57
N ASP A 42 13.43 49.58 -19.18
CA ASP A 42 14.17 48.40 -19.64
C ASP A 42 13.62 47.08 -19.08
N PHE A 43 12.78 47.12 -18.04
CA PHE A 43 12.32 45.95 -17.33
C PHE A 43 11.39 45.06 -18.18
N GLN A 44 11.64 43.76 -18.19
CA GLN A 44 10.99 42.75 -19.01
C GLN A 44 10.26 41.72 -18.14
N ARG A 45 9.19 41.14 -18.69
CA ARG A 45 8.46 40.03 -18.04
C ARG A 45 9.37 38.88 -17.62
N THR A 46 10.40 38.57 -18.41
CA THR A 46 11.35 37.48 -18.12
C THR A 46 12.20 37.73 -16.88
N GLN A 47 12.30 38.97 -16.40
CA GLN A 47 13.04 39.36 -15.20
C GLN A 47 12.26 39.10 -13.90
N ILE A 48 10.95 38.82 -13.98
CA ILE A 48 10.12 38.52 -12.81
C ILE A 48 10.58 37.23 -12.11
N TYR A 49 10.73 36.12 -12.81
CA TYR A 49 11.10 34.84 -12.18
C TYR A 49 12.49 34.85 -11.51
N PRO A 50 13.54 35.45 -12.11
CA PRO A 50 14.80 35.65 -11.40
C PRO A 50 14.70 36.53 -10.16
N LEU A 51 13.77 37.50 -10.11
CA LEU A 51 13.50 38.28 -8.88
C LEU A 51 12.74 37.47 -7.83
N LEU A 52 11.82 36.58 -8.22
CA LEU A 52 11.21 35.65 -7.27
C LEU A 52 12.26 34.72 -6.64
N GLY A 53 13.17 34.18 -7.45
CA GLY A 53 14.30 33.39 -6.97
C GLY A 53 15.22 34.19 -6.05
N GLU A 54 15.43 35.47 -6.35
CA GLU A 54 16.18 36.39 -5.49
C GLU A 54 15.43 36.68 -4.17
N GLY A 55 14.10 36.80 -4.20
CA GLY A 55 13.26 36.93 -3.01
C GLY A 55 13.34 35.71 -2.10
N ILE A 56 13.40 34.49 -2.66
CA ILE A 56 13.67 33.26 -1.90
C ILE A 56 15.08 33.32 -1.29
N ARG A 57 16.10 33.69 -2.08
CA ARG A 57 17.49 33.80 -1.62
C ARG A 57 17.66 34.82 -0.48
N ARG A 58 16.89 35.92 -0.52
CA ARG A 58 16.84 36.97 0.50
C ARG A 58 15.85 36.68 1.64
N GLN A 59 15.17 35.52 1.62
CA GLN A 59 14.20 35.09 2.62
C GLN A 59 12.97 36.01 2.79
N PHE A 60 12.55 36.72 1.74
CA PHE A 60 11.32 37.54 1.78
C PHE A 60 10.05 36.70 1.87
N PHE A 61 10.12 35.46 1.41
CA PHE A 61 9.11 34.44 1.66
C PHE A 61 9.77 33.06 1.64
N GLN A 62 9.15 32.11 2.35
CA GLN A 62 9.64 30.74 2.48
C GLN A 62 8.52 29.77 2.07
N LEU A 63 8.91 28.67 1.44
CA LEU A 63 7.99 27.57 1.12
C LEU A 63 8.22 26.46 2.14
N PHE A 64 7.19 26.15 2.91
CA PHE A 64 7.18 25.02 3.82
C PHE A 64 6.37 23.88 3.19
N PRO A 65 6.98 22.73 2.90
CA PRO A 65 6.22 21.58 2.40
C PRO A 65 5.26 21.07 3.48
N PRO A 66 4.10 20.52 3.10
CA PRO A 66 3.23 19.82 4.05
C PRO A 66 3.98 18.69 4.75
N LEU A 67 3.86 18.58 6.09
CA LEU A 67 4.61 17.62 6.90
C LEU A 67 4.37 16.16 6.44
N ASN A 68 3.12 15.83 6.13
CA ASN A 68 2.75 14.51 5.63
C ASN A 68 3.44 14.17 4.29
N TRP A 69 3.67 15.17 3.42
CA TRP A 69 4.42 14.97 2.20
C TRP A 69 5.90 14.69 2.49
N VAL A 70 6.51 15.43 3.42
CA VAL A 70 7.91 15.21 3.84
C VAL A 70 8.07 13.80 4.42
N LEU A 71 7.23 13.43 5.39
CA LEU A 71 7.26 12.11 6.01
C LEU A 71 7.04 10.97 5.00
N ALA A 72 6.16 11.17 4.01
CA ALA A 72 5.96 10.19 2.95
C ALA A 72 7.23 9.98 2.11
N GLN A 73 7.96 11.05 1.78
CA GLN A 73 9.25 10.93 1.07
C GLN A 73 10.31 10.27 1.95
N GLU A 74 10.41 10.63 3.23
CA GLU A 74 11.37 10.02 4.15
C GLU A 74 11.13 8.51 4.32
N ILE A 75 9.88 8.07 4.47
CA ILE A 75 9.51 6.65 4.54
C ILE A 75 9.89 5.94 3.23
N LYS A 76 9.54 6.54 2.10
CA LYS A 76 9.85 6.01 0.76
C LYS A 76 11.35 5.81 0.56
N GLU A 77 12.17 6.80 0.94
CA GLU A 77 13.62 6.75 0.77
C GLU A 77 14.28 5.78 1.76
N THR A 78 13.90 5.86 3.03
CA THR A 78 14.48 5.05 4.11
C THR A 78 14.21 3.57 3.91
N TYR A 79 12.95 3.21 3.62
CA TYR A 79 12.52 1.82 3.49
C TYR A 79 12.44 1.34 2.04
N ARG A 80 12.80 2.21 1.06
CA ARG A 80 12.78 1.91 -0.38
C ARG A 80 11.41 1.42 -0.88
N VAL A 81 10.33 1.89 -0.25
CA VAL A 81 8.96 1.50 -0.60
C VAL A 81 8.64 1.93 -2.02
N GLY A 82 8.19 0.99 -2.85
CA GLY A 82 7.85 1.26 -4.25
C GLY A 82 9.06 1.55 -5.13
N ARG A 83 10.28 1.18 -4.71
CA ARG A 83 11.45 1.16 -5.59
C ARG A 83 11.13 0.29 -6.81
N GLY A 84 11.38 0.82 -8.01
CA GLY A 84 11.05 0.14 -9.27
C GLY A 84 9.60 0.31 -9.74
N MET A 85 8.70 0.84 -8.90
CA MET A 85 7.35 1.22 -9.31
C MET A 85 7.36 2.49 -10.14
N LYS A 86 6.48 2.52 -11.16
CA LYS A 86 6.14 3.76 -11.90
C LYS A 86 5.19 4.67 -11.11
N ASP A 87 4.95 4.37 -9.84
CA ASP A 87 4.14 5.22 -8.97
C ASP A 87 5.00 6.35 -8.39
N PRO A 88 4.66 7.63 -8.64
CA PRO A 88 5.36 8.72 -7.98
C PRO A 88 5.16 8.70 -6.45
N ASP A 89 4.00 8.22 -5.97
CA ASP A 89 3.56 8.38 -4.57
C ASP A 89 3.16 7.02 -3.92
N PRO A 90 4.11 6.09 -3.72
CA PRO A 90 3.82 4.76 -3.16
C PRO A 90 3.49 4.78 -1.66
N VAL A 91 3.67 5.92 -0.98
CA VAL A 91 3.41 6.11 0.45
C VAL A 91 2.42 7.25 0.62
N THR A 92 1.37 7.03 1.41
CA THR A 92 0.42 8.07 1.81
C THR A 92 0.48 8.23 3.33
N VAL A 93 0.88 9.41 3.79
CA VAL A 93 0.82 9.79 5.21
C VAL A 93 -0.39 10.69 5.41
N VAL A 94 -1.17 10.38 6.44
CA VAL A 94 -2.39 11.13 6.80
C VAL A 94 -2.10 11.92 8.06
N ASP A 95 -2.32 13.23 8.01
CA ASP A 95 -2.29 14.06 9.20
C ASP A 95 -3.58 13.85 10.00
N LEU A 96 -3.44 13.30 11.20
CA LEU A 96 -4.52 13.02 12.12
C LEU A 96 -4.70 14.13 13.17
N ALA A 97 -3.78 15.10 13.26
CA ALA A 97 -3.75 16.11 14.31
C ALA A 97 -4.61 17.36 13.98
N TYR A 98 -5.03 17.56 12.74
CA TYR A 98 -5.60 18.85 12.29
C TYR A 98 -7.12 19.01 12.45
N ARG A 99 -7.83 18.05 13.07
CA ARG A 99 -9.26 18.23 13.40
C ARG A 99 -9.48 18.40 14.89
N GLY A 100 -9.23 19.64 15.33
CA GLY A 100 -9.94 20.27 16.45
C GLY A 100 -9.71 19.66 17.84
N GLN A 101 -9.16 20.48 18.72
CA GLN A 101 -9.45 20.41 20.15
C GLN A 101 -10.98 20.39 20.36
N THR A 102 -11.55 19.20 20.50
CA THR A 102 -12.89 19.02 21.08
C THR A 102 -12.85 17.82 22.01
N THR A 103 -13.18 18.10 23.26
CA THR A 103 -13.25 17.21 24.41
C THR A 103 -14.22 16.04 24.19
N GLY A 104 -13.75 14.80 24.38
CA GLY A 104 -14.62 13.63 24.60
C GLY A 104 -14.32 12.40 23.74
N ASP A 105 -14.81 11.25 24.20
CA ASP A 105 -14.60 9.87 23.70
C ASP A 105 -14.94 9.63 22.20
N SER A 106 -15.43 10.64 21.48
CA SER A 106 -15.70 10.61 20.03
C SER A 106 -14.46 10.83 19.15
N LEU A 107 -13.31 11.22 19.72
CA LEU A 107 -12.08 11.46 18.96
C LEU A 107 -11.59 10.18 18.22
N GLY A 108 -11.72 9.02 18.87
CA GLY A 108 -11.25 7.75 18.29
C GLY A 108 -12.01 7.33 17.03
N SER A 109 -13.33 7.55 16.99
CA SER A 109 -14.15 7.15 15.83
C SER A 109 -13.87 7.98 14.58
N ASP A 110 -13.63 9.28 14.74
CA ASP A 110 -13.41 10.19 13.61
C ASP A 110 -12.02 10.03 13.00
N LEU A 111 -11.01 9.76 13.85
CA LEU A 111 -9.64 9.48 13.40
C LEU A 111 -9.56 8.18 12.59
N HIS A 112 -10.14 7.09 13.12
CA HIS A 112 -10.18 5.82 12.39
C HIS A 112 -10.97 5.95 11.09
N THR A 113 -12.08 6.70 11.09
CA THR A 113 -12.87 6.93 9.88
C THR A 113 -12.09 7.70 8.83
N HIS A 114 -11.33 8.73 9.21
CA HIS A 114 -10.51 9.48 8.27
C HIS A 114 -9.42 8.60 7.67
N LEU A 115 -8.66 7.88 8.51
CA LEU A 115 -7.62 6.96 8.08
C LEU A 115 -8.17 5.90 7.12
N THR A 116 -9.28 5.25 7.47
CA THR A 116 -9.86 4.17 6.64
C THR A 116 -10.46 4.71 5.35
N THR A 117 -10.90 5.97 5.33
CA THR A 117 -11.34 6.65 4.11
C THR A 117 -10.18 6.89 3.16
N VAL A 118 -9.07 7.44 3.65
CA VAL A 118 -7.88 7.66 2.81
C VAL A 118 -7.32 6.33 2.31
N ALA A 119 -7.26 5.31 3.16
CA ALA A 119 -6.82 3.97 2.77
C ALA A 119 -7.74 3.35 1.70
N ALA A 120 -9.07 3.48 1.84
CA ALA A 120 -10.02 3.05 0.81
C ALA A 120 -9.80 3.79 -0.52
N ASP A 121 -9.57 5.11 -0.49
CA ASP A 121 -9.31 5.91 -1.68
C ASP A 121 -7.98 5.52 -2.36
N VAL A 122 -6.96 5.12 -1.59
CA VAL A 122 -5.74 4.49 -2.13
C VAL A 122 -6.07 3.19 -2.86
N VAL A 123 -6.86 2.30 -2.26
CA VAL A 123 -7.23 1.02 -2.88
C VAL A 123 -8.05 1.21 -4.16
N VAL A 124 -8.99 2.16 -4.21
CA VAL A 124 -9.71 2.51 -5.45
C VAL A 124 -8.75 2.90 -6.56
N ARG A 125 -7.80 3.80 -6.28
CA ARG A 125 -6.78 4.21 -7.27
C ARG A 125 -5.93 3.04 -7.74
N LEU A 126 -5.59 2.11 -6.85
CA LEU A 126 -4.84 0.89 -7.19
C LEU A 126 -5.66 -0.04 -8.10
N ILE A 127 -6.94 -0.26 -7.79
CA ILE A 127 -7.85 -1.07 -8.64
C ILE A 127 -7.87 -0.52 -10.05
N GLU A 128 -8.08 0.79 -10.21
CA GLU A 128 -8.08 1.41 -11.54
C GLU A 128 -6.72 1.28 -12.26
N LYS A 129 -5.62 1.44 -11.52
CA LYS A 129 -4.26 1.36 -12.08
C LYS A 129 -3.96 -0.05 -12.58
N VAL A 130 -4.28 -1.07 -11.78
CA VAL A 130 -4.11 -2.48 -12.16
C VAL A 130 -5.00 -2.81 -13.36
N ALA A 131 -6.27 -2.37 -13.34
CA ALA A 131 -7.18 -2.59 -14.45
C ALA A 131 -6.64 -1.99 -15.76
N ARG A 132 -6.18 -0.73 -15.74
CA ARG A 132 -5.54 -0.08 -16.91
C ARG A 132 -4.29 -0.81 -17.38
N ALA A 133 -3.44 -1.28 -16.46
CA ALA A 133 -2.22 -2.02 -16.80
C ALA A 133 -2.54 -3.36 -17.49
N LYS A 134 -3.53 -4.11 -16.98
CA LYS A 134 -3.99 -5.37 -17.57
C LYS A 134 -4.68 -5.15 -18.93
N SER A 135 -5.53 -4.13 -19.08
CA SER A 135 -6.17 -3.79 -20.37
C SER A 135 -5.15 -3.42 -21.46
N SER A 136 -4.00 -2.85 -21.09
CA SER A 136 -2.98 -2.41 -22.04
C SER A 136 -1.93 -3.49 -22.38
N GLY A 137 -2.11 -4.73 -21.90
CA GLY A 137 -1.14 -5.82 -22.11
C GLY A 137 0.20 -5.62 -21.40
N LYS A 138 0.28 -4.63 -20.48
CA LYS A 138 1.48 -4.29 -19.69
C LYS A 138 1.32 -4.73 -18.23
N GLY A 139 0.68 -5.89 -18.03
CA GLY A 139 0.39 -6.41 -16.69
C GLY A 139 1.65 -6.59 -15.84
N PRO A 140 1.56 -6.46 -14.51
CA PRO A 140 2.66 -6.80 -13.63
C PRO A 140 2.93 -8.32 -13.71
N THR A 141 4.13 -8.71 -14.16
CA THR A 141 4.58 -10.09 -14.12
C THR A 141 5.30 -10.32 -12.79
N LEU A 142 4.73 -11.13 -11.90
CA LEU A 142 5.47 -11.69 -10.77
C LEU A 142 6.42 -12.75 -11.35
N ALA A 143 7.71 -12.64 -11.05
CA ALA A 143 8.71 -13.62 -11.46
C ALA A 143 8.41 -14.96 -10.75
N SER A 144 7.83 -15.92 -11.45
CA SER A 144 7.75 -17.29 -10.94
C SER A 144 9.14 -17.92 -11.03
N ALA A 145 9.59 -18.47 -9.90
CA ALA A 145 10.81 -19.26 -9.80
C ALA A 145 10.41 -20.69 -9.43
N ALA A 146 10.11 -21.52 -10.42
CA ALA A 146 10.20 -22.98 -10.31
C ALA A 146 10.32 -23.62 -11.71
N PRO A 147 11.25 -24.57 -11.91
CA PRO A 147 11.44 -25.23 -13.20
C PRO A 147 10.35 -26.29 -13.45
N GLN A 148 9.76 -26.27 -14.64
CA GLN A 148 9.00 -27.40 -15.18
C GLN A 148 9.92 -28.62 -15.24
N LYS A 149 9.56 -29.69 -14.51
CA LYS A 149 10.06 -31.03 -14.77
C LYS A 149 8.98 -31.83 -15.48
N ASP A 150 9.40 -32.41 -16.58
CA ASP A 150 8.67 -33.31 -17.45
C ASP A 150 8.10 -34.51 -16.69
N LEU A 151 6.81 -34.80 -16.92
CA LEU A 151 6.25 -36.14 -16.76
C LEU A 151 5.31 -36.39 -17.93
N GLU A 152 5.85 -37.09 -18.93
CA GLU A 152 5.10 -37.73 -20.00
C GLU A 152 4.27 -38.92 -19.46
N GLY A 153 3.04 -39.03 -19.95
CA GLY A 153 2.33 -40.30 -20.12
C GLY A 153 1.58 -40.87 -18.91
N LEU A 154 0.25 -40.71 -18.88
CA LEU A 154 -0.66 -41.86 -19.00
C LEU A 154 -2.11 -41.44 -19.28
N ASP A 155 -2.80 -42.41 -19.87
CA ASP A 155 -4.01 -42.43 -20.68
C ASP A 155 -5.34 -41.82 -20.13
N SER A 156 -6.21 -41.65 -21.11
CA SER A 156 -7.58 -41.18 -21.20
C SER A 156 -8.60 -41.65 -20.13
N ARG A 157 -9.36 -40.67 -19.60
CA ARG A 157 -10.85 -40.58 -19.55
C ARG A 157 -11.31 -39.75 -18.36
N THR A 158 -11.73 -38.51 -18.59
CA THR A 158 -12.71 -37.84 -17.72
C THR A 158 -13.49 -36.79 -18.50
N PRO A 159 -14.84 -36.81 -18.49
CA PRO A 159 -15.68 -35.80 -19.13
C PRO A 159 -15.89 -34.61 -18.18
N GLY A 160 -15.84 -33.39 -18.72
CA GLY A 160 -16.26 -32.19 -17.99
C GLY A 160 -15.30 -31.01 -18.06
N SER A 161 -14.75 -30.70 -19.25
CA SER A 161 -14.18 -29.39 -19.52
C SER A 161 -15.32 -28.36 -19.50
N LEU A 162 -15.55 -27.72 -18.34
CA LEU A 162 -16.29 -26.47 -18.27
C LEU A 162 -15.49 -25.43 -19.03
N ASN A 163 -15.95 -25.17 -20.25
CA ASN A 163 -15.52 -24.09 -21.11
C ASN A 163 -15.31 -22.80 -20.30
N GLN A 164 -14.04 -22.39 -20.15
CA GLN A 164 -13.67 -21.01 -19.91
C GLN A 164 -14.14 -20.18 -21.11
N LYS A 165 -15.38 -19.70 -21.07
CA LYS A 165 -15.76 -18.51 -21.82
C LYS A 165 -15.03 -17.35 -21.14
N GLN A 166 -13.90 -16.94 -21.74
CA GLN A 166 -13.17 -15.73 -21.38
C GLN A 166 -14.15 -14.56 -21.31
N SER A 167 -14.43 -14.15 -20.08
CA SER A 167 -15.17 -12.95 -19.75
C SER A 167 -14.39 -11.76 -20.31
N GLY A 168 -15.02 -10.93 -21.15
CA GLY A 168 -14.41 -9.71 -21.72
C GLY A 168 -14.12 -8.60 -20.70
N TYR A 169 -14.14 -8.91 -19.41
CA TYR A 169 -13.77 -8.00 -18.32
C TYR A 169 -12.33 -8.21 -17.91
N VAL A 170 -11.63 -7.12 -17.63
CA VAL A 170 -10.37 -7.19 -16.88
C VAL A 170 -10.67 -7.57 -15.44
N GLU A 171 -9.92 -8.53 -14.91
CA GLU A 171 -10.05 -9.03 -13.54
C GLU A 171 -9.00 -8.40 -12.63
N VAL A 172 -9.43 -7.93 -11.45
CA VAL A 172 -8.55 -7.42 -10.38
C VAL A 172 -8.78 -8.22 -9.11
N HIS A 173 -7.70 -8.80 -8.57
CA HIS A 173 -7.72 -9.67 -7.40
C HIS A 173 -7.28 -8.89 -6.16
N LEU A 174 -8.18 -8.79 -5.19
CA LEU A 174 -8.01 -8.04 -3.96
C LEU A 174 -7.98 -8.98 -2.75
N GLY A 175 -6.85 -9.04 -2.05
CA GLY A 175 -6.69 -9.77 -0.79
C GLY A 175 -6.99 -8.89 0.42
N LEU A 176 -7.85 -9.37 1.32
CA LEU A 176 -8.22 -8.69 2.57
C LEU A 176 -7.71 -9.46 3.80
N GLY A 177 -6.89 -8.81 4.62
CA GLY A 177 -6.45 -9.29 5.92
C GLY A 177 -7.52 -9.13 7.00
N GLY A 178 -7.36 -9.83 8.12
CA GLY A 178 -8.25 -9.70 9.27
C GLY A 178 -7.97 -8.47 10.15
N GLY A 179 -8.90 -8.15 11.04
CA GLY A 179 -8.75 -7.11 12.05
C GLY A 179 -9.66 -5.89 11.87
N ARG A 180 -9.73 -5.06 12.93
CA ARG A 180 -10.67 -3.93 12.97
C ARG A 180 -10.37 -2.90 11.88
N THR A 181 -9.10 -2.54 11.70
CA THR A 181 -8.69 -1.57 10.67
C THR A 181 -8.98 -2.09 9.27
N ALA A 182 -8.59 -3.33 8.96
CA ALA A 182 -8.87 -3.96 7.67
C ALA A 182 -10.38 -4.07 7.38
N MET A 183 -11.19 -4.47 8.37
CA MET A 183 -12.65 -4.46 8.29
C MET A 183 -13.21 -3.07 7.94
N MET A 184 -12.73 -2.02 8.64
CA MET A 184 -13.19 -0.66 8.39
C MET A 184 -12.79 -0.16 7.00
N VAL A 185 -11.58 -0.49 6.53
CA VAL A 185 -11.15 -0.19 5.16
C VAL A 185 -12.03 -0.93 4.15
N ALA A 186 -12.28 -2.23 4.33
CA ALA A 186 -13.12 -3.02 3.42
C ALA A 186 -14.55 -2.45 3.33
N ARG A 187 -15.15 -2.09 4.47
CA ARG A 187 -16.48 -1.47 4.51
C ARG A 187 -16.50 -0.10 3.81
N THR A 188 -15.51 0.76 4.06
CA THR A 188 -15.45 2.07 3.42
C THR A 188 -15.13 1.95 1.93
N LEU A 189 -14.28 1.01 1.55
CA LEU A 189 -13.97 0.69 0.16
C LEU A 189 -15.22 0.27 -0.61
N ALA A 190 -16.03 -0.63 -0.08
CA ALA A 190 -17.26 -1.03 -0.75
C ALA A 190 -18.19 0.16 -1.02
N HIS A 191 -18.39 1.05 -0.03
CA HIS A 191 -19.14 2.30 -0.24
C HIS A 191 -18.55 3.19 -1.32
N ARG A 192 -17.21 3.30 -1.40
CA ARG A 192 -16.53 4.07 -2.45
C ARG A 192 -16.69 3.45 -3.83
N LEU A 193 -16.66 2.12 -3.92
CA LEU A 193 -16.82 1.37 -5.17
C LEU A 193 -18.26 1.45 -5.70
N MET A 194 -19.27 1.50 -4.82
CA MET A 194 -20.68 1.70 -5.24
C MET A 194 -20.89 2.97 -6.07
N ALA A 195 -20.07 4.01 -5.86
CA ALA A 195 -20.14 5.27 -6.60
C ALA A 195 -19.39 5.24 -7.95
N GLN A 196 -18.69 4.15 -8.28
CA GLN A 196 -17.88 4.02 -9.49
C GLN A 196 -18.72 3.51 -10.67
N LYS A 197 -18.53 4.09 -11.86
CA LYS A 197 -19.29 3.73 -13.06
C LYS A 197 -18.68 2.59 -13.87
N ASN A 198 -17.34 2.46 -13.86
CA ASN A 198 -16.60 1.54 -14.72
C ASN A 198 -15.66 0.68 -13.88
N LEU A 199 -16.24 -0.26 -13.14
CA LEU A 199 -15.48 -1.19 -12.33
C LEU A 199 -15.04 -2.42 -13.15
N PRO A 200 -13.80 -2.90 -12.97
CA PRO A 200 -13.39 -4.22 -13.48
C PRO A 200 -14.18 -5.33 -12.78
N LYS A 201 -14.07 -6.57 -13.27
CA LYS A 201 -14.47 -7.72 -12.46
C LYS A 201 -13.55 -7.76 -11.23
N LEU A 202 -14.14 -7.87 -10.04
CA LEU A 202 -13.37 -7.98 -8.81
C LEU A 202 -13.41 -9.42 -8.30
N VAL A 203 -12.24 -9.94 -7.93
CA VAL A 203 -12.09 -11.21 -7.22
C VAL A 203 -11.60 -10.90 -5.82
N ILE A 204 -12.42 -11.12 -4.80
CA ILE A 204 -12.09 -10.76 -3.42
C ILE A 204 -11.64 -12.01 -2.66
N HIS A 205 -10.40 -11.97 -2.14
CA HIS A 205 -9.76 -13.06 -1.42
C HIS A 205 -9.68 -12.74 0.08
N THR A 206 -9.88 -13.73 0.93
CA THR A 206 -9.46 -13.65 2.33
C THR A 206 -7.98 -14.02 2.44
N LEU A 207 -7.15 -13.19 3.08
CA LEU A 207 -5.73 -13.49 3.28
C LEU A 207 -5.45 -14.43 4.46
N SER A 208 -6.40 -14.54 5.37
CA SER A 208 -6.34 -15.44 6.53
C SER A 208 -7.69 -16.11 6.73
N ALA A 209 -7.71 -17.31 7.29
CA ALA A 209 -8.94 -17.93 7.74
C ALA A 209 -9.69 -17.05 8.78
N GLY A 210 -8.92 -16.25 9.56
CA GLY A 210 -9.43 -15.18 10.43
C GLY A 210 -10.29 -15.66 11.59
N GLY A 211 -10.85 -14.74 12.39
CA GLY A 211 -11.77 -15.06 13.50
C GLY A 211 -11.10 -15.50 14.81
N PHE A 212 -9.91 -14.95 15.11
CA PHE A 212 -9.07 -15.33 16.26
C PHE A 212 -9.81 -15.34 17.59
N LEU A 213 -10.59 -14.31 17.86
CA LEU A 213 -11.40 -14.24 19.07
C LEU A 213 -12.84 -14.67 18.73
N PRO A 214 -13.37 -15.72 19.39
CA PRO A 214 -14.75 -16.16 19.17
C PRO A 214 -15.79 -15.06 19.43
N SER A 215 -15.48 -14.07 20.27
CA SER A 215 -16.33 -12.93 20.58
C SER A 215 -16.31 -11.82 19.52
N GLU A 216 -15.41 -11.88 18.54
CA GLU A 216 -15.23 -10.83 17.52
C GLU A 216 -15.24 -11.39 16.09
N PRO A 217 -16.24 -12.21 15.70
CA PRO A 217 -16.26 -12.89 14.40
C PRO A 217 -16.30 -11.91 13.21
N GLN A 218 -16.86 -10.72 13.41
CA GLN A 218 -16.87 -9.63 12.42
C GLN A 218 -15.49 -9.10 12.05
N LYS A 219 -14.42 -9.50 12.76
CA LYS A 219 -13.03 -9.18 12.39
C LYS A 219 -12.40 -10.23 11.49
N SER A 220 -13.11 -11.31 11.15
CA SER A 220 -12.66 -12.28 10.14
C SER A 220 -12.91 -11.73 8.72
N PRO A 221 -11.94 -11.82 7.79
CA PRO A 221 -12.09 -11.28 6.44
C PRO A 221 -13.20 -11.94 5.62
N VAL A 222 -13.61 -13.17 5.94
CA VAL A 222 -14.75 -13.81 5.26
C VAL A 222 -16.05 -13.05 5.51
N SER A 223 -16.20 -12.39 6.67
CA SER A 223 -17.38 -11.57 6.97
C SER A 223 -17.46 -10.30 6.12
N TYR A 224 -16.33 -9.85 5.55
CA TYR A 224 -16.26 -8.60 4.79
C TYR A 224 -16.88 -8.74 3.40
N PHE A 225 -17.00 -9.96 2.87
CA PHE A 225 -17.59 -10.20 1.54
C PHE A 225 -18.98 -9.56 1.42
N SER A 226 -19.78 -9.65 2.48
CA SER A 226 -21.11 -9.04 2.55
C SER A 226 -21.12 -7.52 2.29
N TYR A 227 -20.00 -6.81 2.52
CA TYR A 227 -19.92 -5.38 2.22
C TYR A 227 -19.92 -5.08 0.72
N PHE A 228 -19.40 -6.01 -0.08
CA PHE A 228 -19.25 -5.85 -1.53
C PHE A 228 -20.50 -6.30 -2.30
N ASP A 229 -21.48 -6.89 -1.64
CA ASP A 229 -22.72 -7.31 -2.28
C ASP A 229 -23.48 -6.11 -2.87
N GLY A 230 -23.93 -6.25 -4.12
CA GLY A 230 -24.64 -5.21 -4.85
C GLY A 230 -23.75 -4.20 -5.58
N LEU A 231 -22.43 -4.38 -5.58
CA LEU A 231 -21.55 -3.57 -6.44
C LEU A 231 -21.96 -3.67 -7.92
N PRO A 232 -21.82 -2.57 -8.69
CA PRO A 232 -22.18 -2.54 -10.11
C PRO A 232 -21.10 -3.19 -11.00
N CYS A 233 -20.59 -4.36 -10.62
CA CYS A 233 -19.62 -5.14 -11.38
C CYS A 233 -19.75 -6.65 -11.11
N PRO A 234 -19.23 -7.51 -12.00
CA PRO A 234 -19.08 -8.93 -11.68
C PRO A 234 -18.17 -9.13 -10.46
N LEU A 235 -18.60 -9.99 -9.54
CA LEU A 235 -17.88 -10.34 -8.33
C LEU A 235 -17.61 -11.84 -8.26
N GLU A 236 -16.45 -12.19 -7.73
CA GLU A 236 -16.08 -13.55 -7.34
C GLU A 236 -15.43 -13.51 -5.95
N TYR A 237 -15.69 -14.54 -5.15
CA TYR A 237 -15.21 -14.63 -3.77
C TYR A 237 -14.33 -15.87 -3.60
N VAL A 238 -13.18 -15.69 -2.95
CA VAL A 238 -12.21 -16.75 -2.66
C VAL A 238 -11.93 -16.76 -1.15
N ALA A 239 -12.60 -17.66 -0.44
CA ALA A 239 -12.46 -17.79 1.01
C ALA A 239 -11.52 -18.92 1.39
N LEU A 240 -10.61 -18.64 2.30
CA LEU A 240 -9.78 -19.62 3.00
C LEU A 240 -10.56 -20.20 4.17
N PHE A 241 -11.23 -21.33 3.94
CA PHE A 241 -11.92 -22.06 4.99
C PHE A 241 -10.97 -23.06 5.66
N SER A 242 -10.49 -22.70 6.84
CA SER A 242 -9.64 -23.52 7.72
C SER A 242 -9.75 -23.01 9.16
N GLU A 243 -9.16 -23.74 10.09
CA GLU A 243 -8.79 -23.28 11.42
C GLU A 243 -7.98 -21.98 11.34
N THR A 244 -8.31 -21.02 12.20
CA THR A 244 -7.64 -19.71 12.23
C THR A 244 -6.16 -19.83 12.57
N VAL A 245 -5.86 -20.68 13.55
CA VAL A 245 -4.52 -21.03 13.98
C VAL A 245 -4.43 -22.53 14.16
N VAL A 246 -3.24 -23.06 13.98
CA VAL A 246 -2.88 -24.45 14.21
C VAL A 246 -1.53 -24.52 14.88
N SER A 247 -1.14 -25.68 15.43
CA SER A 247 0.27 -25.87 15.78
C SER A 247 1.13 -25.88 14.51
N SER A 248 2.41 -25.52 14.63
CA SER A 248 3.34 -25.51 13.49
C SER A 248 3.37 -26.85 12.75
N ASP A 249 3.35 -27.97 13.48
CA ASP A 249 3.35 -29.32 12.89
C ASP A 249 2.05 -29.66 12.13
N HIS A 250 0.91 -29.06 12.51
CA HIS A 250 -0.37 -29.28 11.84
C HIS A 250 -0.57 -28.38 10.61
N PHE A 251 0.24 -27.34 10.45
CA PHE A 251 0.11 -26.40 9.34
C PHE A 251 0.28 -27.09 7.98
N ASP A 252 1.26 -27.99 7.84
CA ASP A 252 1.49 -28.71 6.59
C ASP A 252 0.33 -29.64 6.24
N LEU A 253 -0.32 -30.24 7.24
CA LEU A 253 -1.52 -31.05 7.03
C LEU A 253 -2.69 -30.19 6.54
N VAL A 254 -2.90 -29.03 7.14
CA VAL A 254 -3.92 -28.06 6.70
C VAL A 254 -3.71 -27.66 5.24
N ARG A 255 -2.47 -27.37 4.84
CA ARG A 255 -2.12 -27.02 3.45
C ARG A 255 -2.42 -28.12 2.44
N GLN A 256 -2.43 -29.38 2.87
CA GLN A 256 -2.74 -30.51 1.98
C GLN A 256 -4.24 -30.68 1.73
N ASN A 257 -5.10 -30.08 2.55
CA ASN A 257 -6.55 -30.12 2.33
C ASN A 257 -6.88 -29.53 0.95
N PRO A 258 -7.61 -30.25 0.07
CA PRO A 258 -7.90 -29.80 -1.29
C PRO A 258 -8.52 -28.41 -1.40
N SER A 259 -9.39 -28.00 -0.46
CA SER A 259 -10.00 -26.65 -0.48
C SER A 259 -8.97 -25.58 -0.13
N VAL A 260 -8.18 -25.81 0.90
CA VAL A 260 -7.11 -24.91 1.37
C VAL A 260 -6.02 -24.77 0.31
N ARG A 261 -5.53 -25.89 -0.21
CA ARG A 261 -4.50 -25.93 -1.25
C ARG A 261 -4.89 -25.11 -2.47
N ARG A 262 -6.10 -25.32 -2.99
CA ARG A 262 -6.60 -24.59 -4.16
C ARG A 262 -6.69 -23.09 -3.92
N VAL A 263 -7.06 -22.66 -2.71
CA VAL A 263 -7.10 -21.23 -2.36
C VAL A 263 -5.68 -20.66 -2.26
N MET A 264 -4.76 -21.41 -1.66
CA MET A 264 -3.36 -20.99 -1.54
C MET A 264 -2.65 -20.90 -2.91
N GLU A 265 -2.94 -21.81 -3.85
CA GLU A 265 -2.44 -21.75 -5.23
C GLU A 265 -2.87 -20.44 -5.93
N ARG A 266 -4.03 -19.88 -5.56
CA ARG A 266 -4.54 -18.62 -6.11
C ARG A 266 -3.91 -17.37 -5.48
N ALA A 267 -3.02 -17.51 -4.49
CA ALA A 267 -2.29 -16.37 -3.93
C ALA A 267 -1.43 -15.64 -4.98
N GLU A 268 -0.96 -16.36 -6.02
CA GLU A 268 -0.20 -15.78 -7.14
C GLU A 268 -1.06 -14.88 -8.05
N GLU A 269 -2.40 -15.00 -7.98
CA GLU A 269 -3.31 -14.18 -8.77
C GLU A 269 -3.51 -12.77 -8.18
N LEU A 270 -3.18 -12.58 -6.90
CA LEU A 270 -3.45 -11.36 -6.16
C LEU A 270 -2.72 -10.16 -6.76
N ASP A 271 -3.46 -9.07 -6.97
CA ASP A 271 -2.92 -7.79 -7.47
C ASP A 271 -2.70 -6.78 -6.34
N ILE A 272 -3.59 -6.78 -5.35
CA ILE A 272 -3.63 -5.79 -4.26
C ILE A 272 -3.86 -6.53 -2.95
N VAL A 273 -3.07 -6.20 -1.93
CA VAL A 273 -3.26 -6.67 -0.56
C VAL A 273 -3.58 -5.50 0.35
N VAL A 274 -4.65 -5.66 1.13
CA VAL A 274 -5.04 -4.74 2.19
C VAL A 274 -4.92 -5.47 3.51
N THR A 275 -3.96 -5.06 4.34
CA THR A 275 -3.72 -5.63 5.66
C THR A 275 -3.35 -4.54 6.65
N SER A 276 -3.30 -4.89 7.94
CA SER A 276 -2.82 -4.02 9.02
C SER A 276 -1.65 -4.66 9.75
N LEU A 277 -0.77 -3.82 10.29
CA LEU A 277 0.28 -4.21 11.21
C LEU A 277 -0.16 -3.92 12.65
N ALA A 278 0.35 -4.68 13.60
CA ALA A 278 0.24 -4.38 15.03
C ALA A 278 1.63 -4.43 15.68
N SER A 279 1.84 -3.58 16.69
CA SER A 279 3.02 -3.68 17.56
C SER A 279 2.80 -4.78 18.59
N ALA A 280 3.88 -5.43 19.02
CA ALA A 280 3.84 -6.39 20.13
C ALA A 280 3.30 -5.75 21.42
N GLU A 281 3.52 -4.44 21.58
CA GLU A 281 3.06 -3.68 22.75
C GLU A 281 1.65 -3.09 22.59
N ASP A 282 0.99 -3.29 21.45
CA ASP A 282 -0.38 -2.84 21.24
C ASP A 282 -1.38 -3.71 22.03
N GLU A 283 -2.02 -3.13 23.05
CA GLU A 283 -3.06 -3.79 23.85
C GLU A 283 -4.28 -4.20 23.02
N HIS A 284 -4.49 -3.58 21.87
CA HIS A 284 -5.55 -3.90 20.92
C HIS A 284 -5.09 -4.81 19.78
N GLY A 285 -3.80 -5.16 19.73
CA GLY A 285 -3.22 -6.09 18.76
C GLY A 285 -3.88 -7.46 18.83
N LEU A 286 -4.39 -7.95 17.70
CA LEU A 286 -5.17 -9.19 17.69
C LEU A 286 -4.33 -10.42 18.03
N LEU A 287 -3.10 -10.53 17.53
CA LEU A 287 -2.22 -11.66 17.87
C LEU A 287 -1.93 -11.69 19.37
N ARG A 288 -1.54 -10.54 19.96
CA ARG A 288 -1.29 -10.42 21.40
C ARG A 288 -2.51 -10.83 22.22
N ARG A 289 -3.69 -10.28 21.93
CA ARG A 289 -4.93 -10.61 22.64
C ARG A 289 -5.28 -12.09 22.51
N TYR A 290 -5.04 -12.67 21.35
CA TYR A 290 -5.29 -14.08 21.11
C TYR A 290 -4.33 -14.99 21.90
N LEU A 291 -3.02 -14.69 21.88
CA LEU A 291 -2.03 -15.43 22.68
C LEU A 291 -2.34 -15.32 24.17
N GLN A 292 -2.72 -14.14 24.65
CA GLN A 292 -3.12 -13.95 26.05
C GLN A 292 -4.37 -14.78 26.38
N TRP A 293 -5.38 -14.77 25.50
CA TRP A 293 -6.58 -15.59 25.68
C TRP A 293 -6.25 -17.08 25.77
N LEU A 294 -5.34 -17.60 24.95
CA LEU A 294 -4.87 -18.99 25.06
C LEU A 294 -4.14 -19.27 26.37
N VAL A 295 -3.35 -18.31 26.88
CA VAL A 295 -2.70 -18.43 28.19
C VAL A 295 -3.73 -18.49 29.31
N ASP A 296 -4.70 -17.57 29.29
CA ASP A 296 -5.75 -17.48 30.31
C ASP A 296 -6.66 -18.73 30.29
N SER A 297 -6.85 -19.33 29.10
CA SER A 297 -7.59 -20.58 28.91
C SER A 297 -6.78 -21.85 29.21
N GLY A 298 -5.47 -21.74 29.43
CA GLY A 298 -4.57 -22.88 29.70
C GLY A 298 -4.13 -23.67 28.46
N ASP A 299 -4.44 -23.18 27.26
CA ASP A 299 -4.10 -23.80 25.97
C ASP A 299 -2.69 -23.41 25.48
N LEU A 300 -2.08 -22.37 26.07
CA LEU A 300 -0.71 -21.94 25.80
C LEU A 300 0.04 -21.63 27.10
N PRO A 301 1.28 -22.11 27.28
CA PRO A 301 2.10 -21.71 28.43
C PRO A 301 2.48 -20.23 28.38
N ALA A 302 2.40 -19.51 29.50
CA ALA A 302 2.81 -18.09 29.59
C ALA A 302 4.26 -17.85 29.11
N LYS A 303 5.17 -18.80 29.42
CA LYS A 303 6.56 -18.79 28.97
C LYS A 303 6.74 -18.71 27.44
N SER A 304 5.73 -19.08 26.66
CA SER A 304 5.78 -18.98 25.20
C SER A 304 5.79 -17.52 24.75
N ILE A 305 5.03 -16.64 25.42
CA ILE A 305 5.04 -15.20 25.15
C ILE A 305 6.36 -14.58 25.62
N GLU A 306 6.89 -15.02 26.77
CA GLU A 306 8.20 -14.57 27.26
C GLU A 306 9.31 -14.92 26.28
N ALA A 307 9.33 -16.15 25.74
CA ALA A 307 10.31 -16.56 24.73
C ALA A 307 10.25 -15.70 23.46
N MET A 308 9.05 -15.29 23.02
CA MET A 308 8.91 -14.36 21.89
C MET A 308 9.48 -12.97 22.23
N LYS A 309 9.23 -12.46 23.44
CA LYS A 309 9.78 -11.18 23.90
C LYS A 309 11.30 -11.22 24.02
N ASP A 310 11.85 -12.29 24.57
CA ASP A 310 13.29 -12.50 24.71
C ASP A 310 13.99 -12.58 23.35
N ALA A 311 13.30 -13.10 22.33
CA ALA A 311 13.75 -13.08 20.94
C ALA A 311 13.51 -11.75 20.19
N GLY A 312 13.05 -10.72 20.89
CA GLY A 312 12.88 -9.38 20.34
C GLY A 312 11.63 -9.22 19.48
N TRP A 313 10.51 -9.86 19.83
CA TRP A 313 9.23 -9.65 19.16
C TRP A 313 8.81 -8.17 19.19
N ILE A 314 8.69 -7.54 18.01
CA ILE A 314 8.34 -6.11 17.87
C ILE A 314 6.93 -5.87 17.32
N GLY A 315 6.37 -6.85 16.61
CA GLY A 315 5.04 -6.75 16.02
C GLY A 315 4.64 -7.94 15.20
N ASP A 316 3.49 -7.82 14.53
CA ASP A 316 2.98 -8.82 13.60
C ASP A 316 2.32 -8.22 12.36
N VAL A 317 2.35 -8.99 11.27
CA VAL A 317 1.59 -8.73 10.03
C VAL A 317 0.87 -9.99 9.65
N GLN A 318 -0.45 -9.90 9.44
CA GLN A 318 -1.27 -11.10 9.22
C GLN A 318 -1.00 -12.17 10.28
N PHE A 319 -0.84 -11.77 11.55
CA PHE A 319 -0.60 -12.68 12.67
C PHE A 319 0.73 -13.45 12.57
N ARG A 320 1.66 -12.99 11.73
CA ARG A 320 3.03 -13.47 11.65
C ARG A 320 3.92 -12.57 12.51
N PRO A 321 4.43 -13.06 13.66
CA PRO A 321 5.30 -12.27 14.51
C PRO A 321 6.67 -12.10 13.86
N TYR A 322 7.29 -10.94 14.08
CA TYR A 322 8.63 -10.63 13.60
C TYR A 322 9.44 -9.89 14.66
N SER A 323 10.76 -10.04 14.56
CA SER A 323 11.78 -9.29 15.28
C SER A 323 12.47 -8.30 14.33
N GLN A 324 13.49 -7.59 14.83
CA GLN A 324 14.34 -6.75 13.98
C GLN A 324 15.12 -7.55 12.91
N GLU A 325 15.38 -8.84 13.17
CA GLU A 325 16.15 -9.72 12.27
C GLU A 325 15.27 -10.41 11.21
N GLY A 326 13.95 -10.45 11.42
CA GLY A 326 13.01 -11.04 10.49
C GLY A 326 11.86 -11.77 11.18
N PRO A 327 11.12 -12.61 10.43
CA PRO A 327 10.03 -13.42 10.98
C PRO A 327 10.53 -14.38 12.07
N ILE A 328 9.74 -14.56 13.12
CA ILE A 328 10.02 -15.49 14.23
C ILE A 328 8.92 -16.55 14.40
N PRO A 329 8.53 -17.27 13.33
CA PRO A 329 7.36 -18.16 13.36
C PRO A 329 7.54 -19.33 14.34
N ASP A 330 8.77 -19.84 14.51
CA ASP A 330 9.04 -21.05 15.29
C ASP A 330 8.94 -20.85 16.81
N LEU A 331 9.01 -19.59 17.27
CA LEU A 331 8.85 -19.24 18.68
C LEU A 331 7.39 -18.99 19.06
N CYS A 332 6.54 -18.76 18.07
CA CYS A 332 5.12 -18.62 18.29
C CYS A 332 4.52 -20.01 18.50
N GLY A 333 3.96 -20.26 19.70
CA GLY A 333 3.36 -21.57 20.02
C GLY A 333 2.14 -21.95 19.16
N VAL A 334 1.70 -21.05 18.28
CA VAL A 334 0.64 -21.26 17.30
C VAL A 334 1.02 -20.60 15.97
N ARG A 335 0.48 -21.11 14.87
CA ARG A 335 0.69 -20.59 13.52
C ARG A 335 -0.65 -20.27 12.87
N ALA A 336 -0.84 -19.01 12.49
CA ALA A 336 -2.01 -18.59 11.72
C ALA A 336 -2.05 -19.23 10.32
N VAL A 337 -3.24 -19.55 9.82
CA VAL A 337 -3.41 -20.03 8.44
C VAL A 337 -3.64 -18.82 7.53
N THR A 338 -2.62 -18.50 6.73
CA THR A 338 -2.58 -17.33 5.83
C THR A 338 -2.22 -17.72 4.40
N LEU A 339 -2.68 -16.94 3.42
CA LEU A 339 -2.32 -17.09 2.00
C LEU A 339 -0.90 -16.62 1.71
N LEU A 340 -0.43 -15.61 2.45
CA LEU A 340 0.86 -14.97 2.24
C LEU A 340 1.72 -15.10 3.50
N GLU A 341 3.03 -15.26 3.30
CA GLU A 341 4.04 -15.12 4.34
C GLU A 341 4.65 -13.70 4.31
N ILE A 342 5.41 -13.33 5.35
CA ILE A 342 6.01 -11.99 5.44
C ILE A 342 6.93 -11.71 4.24
N GLU A 343 7.68 -12.73 3.82
CA GLU A 343 8.60 -12.67 2.69
C GLU A 343 7.88 -12.32 1.39
N ASP A 344 6.66 -12.81 1.19
CA ASP A 344 5.86 -12.51 0.00
C ASP A 344 5.44 -11.03 -0.01
N MET A 345 5.04 -10.51 1.14
CA MET A 345 4.70 -9.09 1.31
C MET A 345 5.91 -8.18 1.11
N VAL A 346 7.09 -8.59 1.60
CA VAL A 346 8.35 -7.87 1.35
C VAL A 346 8.69 -7.85 -0.14
N LYS A 347 8.59 -8.99 -0.84
CA LYS A 347 8.81 -9.05 -2.30
C LYS A 347 7.88 -8.10 -3.06
N TRP A 348 6.61 -8.03 -2.67
CA TRP A 348 5.64 -7.13 -3.30
C TRP A 348 5.92 -5.66 -3.02
N SER A 349 6.39 -5.32 -1.82
CA SER A 349 6.75 -3.94 -1.46
C SER A 349 7.97 -3.41 -2.24
N ALA A 350 8.83 -4.33 -2.71
CA ALA A 350 10.10 -4.01 -3.34
C ALA A 350 10.04 -3.91 -4.88
N TRP A 351 8.87 -4.15 -5.51
CA TRP A 351 8.65 -4.34 -6.96
C TRP A 351 9.86 -4.04 -7.86
N VAL A 352 10.82 -4.96 -7.88
CA VAL A 352 12.03 -4.83 -8.69
C VAL A 352 11.65 -5.23 -10.11
N HIS A 353 11.66 -4.27 -11.03
CA HIS A 353 11.77 -4.57 -12.46
C HIS A 353 13.06 -5.38 -12.64
N GLN A 354 12.96 -6.69 -12.84
CA GLN A 354 14.08 -7.41 -13.46
C GLN A 354 14.17 -6.90 -14.90
N PRO A 355 15.32 -6.35 -15.33
CA PRO A 355 15.52 -6.12 -16.75
C PRO A 355 15.39 -7.46 -17.46
N SER A 356 14.61 -7.50 -18.54
CA SER A 356 14.48 -8.69 -19.37
C SER A 356 15.87 -9.21 -19.71
N ALA A 357 16.07 -10.53 -19.62
CA ALA A 357 17.32 -11.23 -19.94
C ALA A 357 17.68 -11.21 -21.44
N SER A 358 17.45 -10.08 -22.12
CA SER A 358 17.72 -9.85 -23.54
C SER A 358 18.59 -8.62 -23.82
N SER A 359 19.24 -8.06 -22.79
CA SER A 359 20.17 -6.93 -22.95
C SER A 359 21.48 -7.13 -22.19
N LEU A 360 22.14 -8.27 -22.43
CA LEU A 360 23.60 -8.30 -22.32
C LEU A 360 24.17 -7.67 -23.59
N PRO A 361 25.01 -6.61 -23.51
CA PRO A 361 25.76 -6.17 -24.67
C PRO A 361 26.67 -7.30 -25.12
N ALA A 362 26.62 -7.62 -26.42
CA ALA A 362 27.52 -8.58 -27.04
C ALA A 362 28.96 -8.26 -26.63
N SER A 363 29.64 -9.24 -26.03
CA SER A 363 31.06 -9.20 -25.74
C SER A 363 31.82 -8.81 -27.00
N ALA A 364 32.62 -7.74 -26.92
CA ALA A 364 33.52 -7.31 -27.97
C ALA A 364 34.45 -8.45 -28.40
N PRO A 365 34.75 -8.61 -29.70
CA PRO A 365 35.69 -9.63 -30.15
C PRO A 365 37.09 -9.33 -29.60
N GLN A 366 37.70 -10.33 -28.96
CA GLN A 366 39.10 -10.33 -28.63
C GLN A 366 39.90 -10.40 -29.94
N ASN A 367 40.65 -9.34 -30.25
CA ASN A 367 41.67 -9.38 -31.29
C ASN A 367 42.87 -10.15 -30.74
N SER A 368 43.15 -11.29 -31.37
CA SER A 368 44.46 -11.93 -31.44
C SER A 368 45.30 -11.32 -32.55
#